data_AF-A0A941SFU3-F1
#
_entry.id   AF-A0A941SFU3-F1
#
_cell.length_a   1.000
_cell.length_b   1.000
_cell.length_c   1.000
_cell.angle_alpha   90.00
_cell.angle_beta   90.00
_cell.angle_gamma   90.00
#
_symmetry.space_group_name_H-M   'P 1'
#
loop_
_entity.id
_entity.type
_entity.pdbx_description
1 polymer ?
#
loop_
_entity_poly.entity_id
_entity_poly.type
_entity_poly.pdbx_seq_one_letter_code
_entity_poly.pdbx_strand_id
1 'polypeptide(L)'
;MFADLGRKQLALATESASAMFRGSEAMRKIQQAAAHQASERHQAAEQKLHGDCTPADLMSIQSALLRDDMQEAAQYWQQLAAAALQTQFEMMGCVNRALSDGGSEGGLGQVFGAWQNAVSRSLNGTNGGTT
;
A
#
# COMPACT_ATOMS: atom_id res chain seq x y z
N MET A 1 -26.18 31.00 -5.23
CA MET A 1 -24.88 30.79 -5.91
C MET A 1 -23.80 30.31 -4.94
N PHE A 2 -23.49 31.04 -3.85
CA PHE A 2 -22.45 30.62 -2.87
C PHE A 2 -22.74 29.31 -2.11
N ALA A 3 -23.99 29.07 -1.71
CA ALA A 3 -24.36 27.84 -0.99
C ALA A 3 -24.21 26.56 -1.86
N ASP A 4 -24.42 26.67 -3.18
CA ASP A 4 -24.26 25.53 -4.10
C ASP A 4 -22.78 25.19 -4.33
N LEU A 5 -21.92 26.21 -4.38
CA LEU A 5 -20.47 26.03 -4.48
C LEU A 5 -19.89 25.35 -3.23
N GLY A 6 -20.27 25.81 -2.03
CA GLY A 6 -19.84 25.20 -0.77
C GLY A 6 -20.27 23.73 -0.64
N ARG A 7 -21.52 23.42 -1.04
CA ARG A 7 -22.04 22.05 -1.08
C ARG A 7 -21.23 21.16 -2.04
N LYS A 8 -20.89 21.65 -3.23
CA LYS A 8 -20.09 20.91 -4.23
C LYS A 8 -18.65 20.65 -3.75
N GLN A 9 -18.01 21.65 -3.14
CA GLN A 9 -16.67 21.49 -2.55
C GLN A 9 -16.64 20.47 -1.42
N LEU A 10 -17.64 20.50 -0.53
CA LEU A 10 -17.77 19.54 0.56
C LEU A 10 -18.02 18.12 0.05
N ALA A 11 -18.87 17.97 -0.98
CA ALA A 11 -19.14 16.67 -1.61
C ALA A 11 -17.86 16.08 -2.23
N LEU A 12 -17.11 16.90 -2.97
CA LEU A 12 -15.83 16.50 -3.54
C LEU A 12 -14.80 16.11 -2.48
N ALA A 13 -14.65 16.91 -1.43
CA ALA A 13 -13.74 16.59 -0.33
C ALA A 13 -14.11 15.27 0.35
N THR A 14 -15.41 15.02 0.52
CA THR A 14 -15.93 13.77 1.08
C THR A 14 -15.64 12.57 0.16
N GLU A 15 -15.79 12.74 -1.15
CA GLU A 15 -15.49 11.69 -2.14
C GLU A 15 -13.99 11.36 -2.17
N SER A 16 -13.13 12.38 -2.19
CA SER A 16 -11.67 12.23 -2.12
C SER A 16 -11.22 11.55 -0.82
N ALA A 17 -11.77 11.97 0.34
CA ALA A 17 -11.47 11.34 1.62
C ALA A 17 -11.90 9.87 1.63
N SER A 18 -13.07 9.56 1.06
CA SER A 18 -13.56 8.18 0.94
C SER A 18 -12.63 7.32 0.08
N ALA A 19 -12.18 7.83 -1.07
CA ALA A 19 -11.20 7.14 -1.92
C ALA A 19 -9.87 6.90 -1.17
N MET A 20 -9.38 7.90 -0.45
CA MET A 20 -8.18 7.79 0.38
C MET A 20 -8.30 6.72 1.47
N PHE A 21 -9.45 6.66 2.16
CA PHE A 21 -9.69 5.64 3.19
C PHE A 21 -9.76 4.24 2.61
N ARG A 22 -10.45 4.04 1.47
CA ARG A 22 -10.48 2.74 0.77
C ARG A 22 -9.08 2.31 0.32
N GLY A 23 -8.31 3.22 -0.24
CA GLY A 23 -6.92 2.98 -0.61
C GLY A 23 -6.06 2.56 0.60
N SER A 24 -6.22 3.28 1.71
CA SER A 24 -5.52 2.97 2.97
C SER A 24 -5.91 1.61 3.55
N GLU A 25 -7.19 1.25 3.47
CA GLU A 25 -7.67 -0.08 3.86
C GLU A 25 -7.07 -1.18 2.98
N ALA A 26 -7.05 -0.99 1.67
CA ALA A 26 -6.45 -1.95 0.72
C ALA A 26 -4.97 -2.18 1.03
N MET A 27 -4.20 -1.11 1.26
CA MET A 27 -2.79 -1.20 1.64
C MET A 27 -2.60 -1.97 2.97
N ARG A 28 -3.44 -1.71 3.98
CA ARG A 28 -3.37 -2.43 5.27
C ARG A 28 -3.68 -3.92 5.12
N LYS A 29 -4.63 -4.29 4.25
CA LYS A 29 -4.93 -5.70 3.96
C LYS A 29 -3.74 -6.41 3.31
N ILE A 30 -3.05 -5.75 2.38
CA ILE A 30 -1.82 -6.27 1.76
C ILE A 30 -0.72 -6.48 2.82
N GLN A 31 -0.50 -5.48 3.68
CA GLN A 31 0.46 -5.57 4.79
C GLN A 31 0.13 -6.70 5.77
N GLN A 32 -1.15 -6.83 6.15
CA GLN A 32 -1.62 -7.88 7.04
C GLN A 32 -1.44 -9.27 6.42
N ALA A 33 -1.77 -9.43 5.13
CA ALA A 33 -1.61 -10.70 4.43
C ALA A 33 -0.14 -11.13 4.36
N ALA A 34 0.77 -10.23 4.00
CA ALA A 34 2.20 -10.51 3.95
C ALA A 34 2.75 -10.87 5.36
N ALA A 35 2.40 -10.09 6.38
CA ALA A 35 2.83 -10.40 7.75
C ALA A 35 2.34 -11.79 8.22
N HIS A 36 1.10 -12.14 7.87
CA HIS A 36 0.52 -13.43 8.22
C HIS A 36 1.21 -14.59 7.49
N GLN A 37 1.41 -14.48 6.17
CA GLN A 37 2.07 -15.50 5.36
C GLN A 37 3.51 -15.74 5.83
N ALA A 38 4.29 -14.68 6.05
CA ALA A 38 5.62 -14.79 6.62
C ALA A 38 5.60 -15.50 7.99
N SER A 39 4.67 -15.13 8.88
CA SER A 39 4.54 -15.77 10.19
C SER A 39 4.26 -17.27 10.08
N GLU A 40 3.34 -17.68 9.21
CA GLU A 40 3.02 -19.10 9.01
C GLU A 40 4.21 -19.88 8.46
N ARG A 41 4.93 -19.33 7.47
CA ARG A 41 6.13 -19.95 6.90
C ARG A 41 7.23 -20.14 7.94
N HIS A 42 7.49 -19.12 8.75
CA HIS A 42 8.49 -19.19 9.81
C HIS A 42 8.09 -20.16 10.92
N GLN A 43 6.81 -20.19 11.31
CA GLN A 43 6.32 -21.17 12.29
C GLN A 43 6.44 -22.60 11.76
N ALA A 44 6.16 -22.84 10.48
CA ALA A 44 6.35 -24.16 9.87
C ALA A 44 7.83 -24.57 9.80
N ALA A 45 8.73 -23.62 9.55
CA ALA A 45 10.18 -23.86 9.59
C ALA A 45 10.67 -24.15 11.02
N GLU A 46 10.21 -23.38 12.02
CA GLU A 46 10.51 -23.61 13.44
C GLU A 46 10.10 -25.02 13.87
N GLN A 47 8.89 -25.46 13.52
CA GLN A 47 8.40 -26.81 13.82
C GLN A 47 9.30 -27.90 13.23
N LYS A 48 9.81 -27.71 12.01
CA LYS A 48 10.76 -28.65 11.40
C LYS A 48 12.09 -28.66 12.14
N LEU A 49 12.60 -27.48 12.49
CA LEU A 49 13.87 -27.31 13.20
C LEU A 49 13.86 -27.89 14.62
N HIS A 50 12.69 -27.95 15.27
CA HIS A 50 12.52 -28.60 16.58
C HIS A 50 12.45 -30.13 16.51
N GLY A 51 12.27 -30.70 15.31
CA GLY A 51 12.33 -32.15 15.09
C GLY A 51 13.75 -32.65 14.80
N ASP A 52 13.87 -33.95 14.50
CA ASP A 52 15.13 -34.54 14.05
C ASP A 52 15.48 -33.99 12.65
N CYS A 53 16.52 -33.16 12.57
CA CYS A 53 17.00 -32.55 11.33
C CYS A 53 18.45 -32.94 11.05
N THR A 54 18.75 -33.32 9.82
CA THR A 54 20.13 -33.48 9.34
C THR A 54 20.73 -32.13 8.93
N PRO A 55 22.06 -32.00 8.80
CA PRO A 55 22.68 -30.78 8.26
C PRO A 55 22.19 -30.40 6.85
N ALA A 56 21.81 -31.39 6.04
CA ALA A 56 21.23 -31.15 4.71
C ALA A 56 19.83 -30.52 4.81
N ASP A 57 19.01 -30.96 5.78
CA ASP A 57 17.68 -30.41 6.02
C ASP A 57 17.75 -28.95 6.48
N LEU A 58 18.73 -28.61 7.33
CA LEU A 58 18.96 -27.22 7.76
C LEU A 58 19.22 -26.28 6.58
N MET A 59 20.10 -26.69 5.65
CA MET A 59 20.40 -25.91 4.44
C MET A 59 19.19 -25.81 3.51
N SER A 60 18.40 -26.87 3.42
CA SER A 60 17.16 -26.86 2.66
C SER A 60 16.13 -25.88 3.25
N ILE A 61 15.94 -25.89 4.57
CA ILE A 61 15.04 -24.97 5.28
C ILE A 61 15.49 -23.51 5.08
N GLN A 62 16.78 -23.23 5.27
CA GLN A 62 17.31 -21.87 5.13
C GLN A 62 17.17 -21.34 3.69
N SER A 63 17.52 -22.15 2.69
CA SER A 63 17.41 -21.74 1.29
C SER A 63 15.97 -21.57 0.82
N ALA A 64 15.05 -22.39 1.33
CA ALA A 64 13.61 -22.24 1.09
C ALA A 64 13.09 -20.93 1.69
N LEU A 65 13.36 -20.67 2.98
CA LEU A 65 12.95 -19.42 3.63
C LEU A 65 13.46 -18.19 2.89
N LEU A 66 14.75 -18.15 2.55
CA LEU A 66 15.34 -17.02 1.83
C LEU A 66 14.66 -16.78 0.47
N ARG A 67 14.42 -17.85 -0.30
CA ARG A 67 13.74 -17.76 -1.59
C ARG A 67 12.32 -17.22 -1.41
N ASP A 68 11.58 -17.79 -0.49
CA ASP A 68 10.18 -17.46 -0.27
C ASP A 68 10.05 -16.02 0.25
N ASP A 69 10.93 -15.57 1.14
CA ASP A 69 10.96 -14.19 1.63
C ASP A 69 11.27 -13.19 0.52
N MET A 70 12.21 -13.50 -0.37
CA MET A 70 12.49 -12.64 -1.53
C MET A 70 11.31 -12.56 -2.49
N GLN A 71 10.66 -13.69 -2.78
CA GLN A 71 9.49 -13.75 -3.66
C GLN A 71 8.30 -13.01 -3.05
N GLU A 72 8.02 -13.23 -1.77
CA GLU A 72 6.92 -12.60 -1.07
C GLU A 72 7.15 -11.09 -0.92
N ALA A 73 8.38 -10.66 -0.61
CA ALA A 73 8.73 -9.24 -0.59
C ALA A 73 8.47 -8.57 -1.95
N ALA A 74 8.89 -9.20 -3.05
CA ALA A 74 8.65 -8.67 -4.40
C ALA A 74 7.15 -8.56 -4.71
N GLN A 75 6.37 -9.60 -4.39
CA GLN A 75 4.91 -9.60 -4.59
C GLN A 75 4.21 -8.56 -3.71
N TYR A 76 4.59 -8.47 -2.44
CA TYR A 76 4.09 -7.47 -1.50
C TYR A 76 4.31 -6.06 -2.03
N TRP A 77 5.52 -5.74 -2.50
CA TRP A 77 5.83 -4.42 -3.07
C TRP A 77 5.03 -4.12 -4.33
N GLN A 78 4.87 -5.11 -5.22
CA GLN A 78 4.03 -4.96 -6.41
C GLN A 78 2.57 -4.66 -6.06
N GLN A 79 2.00 -5.39 -5.11
CA GLN A 79 0.62 -5.19 -4.66
C GLN A 79 0.45 -3.84 -3.98
N LEU A 80 1.40 -3.43 -3.14
CA LEU A 80 1.36 -2.14 -2.46
C LEU A 80 1.45 -0.98 -3.46
N ALA A 81 2.34 -1.07 -4.45
CA ALA A 81 2.45 -0.09 -5.52
C ALA A 81 1.17 -0.01 -6.36
N ALA A 82 0.55 -1.15 -6.69
CA ALA A 82 -0.71 -1.20 -7.42
C ALA A 82 -1.86 -0.54 -6.63
N ALA A 83 -2.00 -0.85 -5.34
CA ALA A 83 -3.02 -0.23 -4.48
C ALA A 83 -2.81 1.28 -4.34
N ALA A 84 -1.55 1.72 -4.21
CA ALA A 84 -1.20 3.12 -4.19
C ALA A 84 -1.57 3.84 -5.50
N LEU A 85 -1.23 3.28 -6.67
CA LEU A 85 -1.56 3.86 -7.97
C LEU A 85 -3.08 3.91 -8.19
N GLN A 86 -3.79 2.84 -7.83
CA GLN A 86 -5.26 2.82 -7.91
C GLN A 86 -5.89 3.94 -7.08
N THR A 87 -5.38 4.17 -5.87
CA THR A 87 -5.83 5.26 -5.00
C THR A 87 -5.53 6.63 -5.63
N GLN A 88 -4.37 6.80 -6.27
CA GLN A 88 -4.05 8.03 -7.02
C GLN A 88 -5.08 8.31 -8.11
N PHE A 89 -5.39 7.30 -8.93
CA PHE A 89 -6.33 7.45 -10.03
C PHE A 89 -7.74 7.78 -9.54
N GLU A 90 -8.21 7.13 -8.47
CA GLU A 90 -9.52 7.44 -7.88
C GLU A 90 -9.59 8.89 -7.38
N MET A 91 -8.56 9.37 -6.67
CA MET A 91 -8.52 10.75 -6.18
C MET A 91 -8.43 11.77 -7.32
N MET A 92 -7.60 11.54 -8.34
CA MET A 92 -7.55 12.40 -9.52
C MET A 92 -8.87 12.41 -10.29
N GLY A 93 -9.56 11.27 -10.37
CA GLY A 93 -10.90 11.18 -10.98
C GLY A 93 -11.96 12.02 -10.24
N CYS A 94 -11.81 12.20 -8.92
CA CYS A 94 -12.66 13.13 -8.15
C CYS A 94 -12.34 14.58 -8.52
N VAL A 95 -11.06 14.96 -8.49
CA VAL A 95 -10.60 16.34 -8.81
C VAL A 95 -10.95 16.74 -10.24
N ASN A 96 -10.74 15.86 -11.21
CA ASN A 96 -11.05 16.15 -12.62
C ASN A 96 -12.56 16.37 -12.85
N ARG A 97 -13.42 15.63 -12.16
CA ARG A 97 -14.89 15.87 -12.18
C ARG A 97 -15.25 17.24 -11.61
N ALA A 98 -14.57 17.66 -10.54
CA ALA A 98 -14.80 18.97 -9.96
C ALA A 98 -14.31 20.15 -10.81
N LEU A 99 -13.17 19.99 -11.48
CA LEU A 99 -12.65 20.97 -12.44
C LEU A 99 -13.61 21.14 -13.63
N SER A 100 -14.15 20.02 -14.12
CA SER A 100 -15.15 20.01 -15.20
C SER A 100 -16.47 20.70 -14.79
N ASP A 101 -16.82 20.64 -13.50
CA ASP A 101 -18.01 21.29 -12.92
C ASP A 101 -17.75 22.74 -12.41
N GLY A 102 -16.55 23.30 -12.64
CA GLY A 102 -16.20 24.69 -12.33
C GLY A 102 -15.85 24.97 -10.85
N GLY A 103 -15.38 23.98 -10.10
CA GLY A 103 -15.14 24.05 -8.64
C GLY A 103 -13.67 24.16 -8.19
N SER A 104 -13.42 25.17 -7.33
CA SER A 104 -12.19 25.56 -6.60
C SER A 104 -11.10 24.51 -6.32
N GLU A 105 -9.88 24.80 -6.81
CA GLU A 105 -8.67 23.95 -6.82
C GLU A 105 -7.84 23.88 -5.52
N GLY A 106 -7.98 24.84 -4.61
CA GLY A 106 -6.89 25.15 -3.66
C GLY A 106 -6.64 24.17 -2.49
N GLY A 107 -7.69 23.56 -1.91
CA GLY A 107 -7.56 22.77 -0.69
C GLY A 107 -7.24 21.29 -0.93
N LEU A 108 -7.86 20.69 -1.95
CA LEU A 108 -7.73 19.26 -2.22
C LEU A 108 -6.44 18.92 -2.95
N GLY A 109 -5.94 19.82 -3.81
CA GLY A 109 -4.64 19.66 -4.45
C GLY A 109 -3.50 19.54 -3.43
N GLN A 110 -3.56 20.29 -2.32
CA GLN A 110 -2.56 20.22 -1.26
C GLN A 110 -2.61 18.89 -0.49
N VAL A 111 -3.80 18.41 -0.14
CA VAL A 111 -3.97 17.11 0.53
C VAL A 111 -3.51 15.97 -0.37
N PHE A 112 -3.87 16.01 -1.65
CA PHE A 112 -3.41 15.05 -2.65
C PHE A 112 -1.89 15.06 -2.79
N GLY A 113 -1.27 16.25 -2.90
CA GLY A 113 0.19 16.38 -2.99
C GLY A 113 0.92 15.86 -1.74
N ALA A 114 0.39 16.12 -0.54
CA ALA A 114 0.95 15.60 0.70
C ALA A 114 0.90 14.06 0.76
N TRP A 115 -0.24 13.48 0.37
CA TRP A 115 -0.41 12.04 0.31
C TRP A 115 0.46 11.40 -0.78
N GLN A 116 0.55 12.01 -1.96
CA GLN A 116 1.39 11.52 -3.07
C GLN A 116 2.86 11.48 -2.64
N ASN A 117 3.34 12.54 -1.99
CA ASN A 117 4.69 12.59 -1.43
C ASN A 117 4.93 11.51 -0.38
N ALA A 118 3.98 11.25 0.52
CA ALA A 118 4.10 10.22 1.54
C ALA A 118 4.18 8.81 0.92
N VAL A 119 3.33 8.52 -0.06
CA VAL A 119 3.30 7.26 -0.79
C VAL A 119 4.57 7.07 -1.61
N SER A 120 4.99 8.08 -2.38
CA SER A 120 6.23 8.03 -3.16
C SER A 120 7.46 7.84 -2.27
N ARG A 121 7.51 8.44 -1.09
CA ARG A 121 8.58 8.16 -0.11
C ARG A 121 8.54 6.73 0.41
N SER A 122 7.35 6.19 0.72
CA SER A 122 7.21 4.80 1.13
C SER A 122 7.65 3.82 0.04
N LEU A 123 7.44 4.16 -1.23
CA LEU A 123 7.83 3.34 -2.38
C LEU A 123 9.31 3.51 -2.78
N ASN A 124 9.92 4.68 -2.52
CA ASN A 124 11.34 4.95 -2.85
C ASN A 124 12.30 4.61 -1.71
N GLY A 125 11.84 4.60 -0.45
CA GLY A 125 12.65 4.25 0.72
C GLY A 125 13.14 2.80 0.73
N THR A 126 12.69 1.98 -0.21
CA THR A 126 13.05 0.57 -0.38
C THR A 126 14.26 0.32 -1.28
N ASN A 127 14.76 1.33 -2.00
CA ASN A 127 16.04 1.25 -2.73
C ASN A 127 17.27 1.57 -1.84
N GLY A 128 17.06 1.86 -0.54
CA GLY A 128 18.11 2.22 0.42
C GLY A 128 18.57 1.08 1.32
N GLY A 129 18.25 -0.18 1.00
CA GLY A 129 18.75 -1.33 1.74
C GLY A 129 20.14 -1.75 1.29
N THR A 130 21.18 -1.07 1.77
CA THR A 130 22.48 -1.68 2.17
C THR A 130 23.40 -0.62 2.79
N THR A 131 23.90 -0.97 3.99
CA THR A 131 25.00 -0.40 4.80
C THR A 131 24.82 0.97 5.42
#